data_AF-A0A2P4QU35-F1
#
_entry.id   AF-A0A2P4QU35-F1
#
_cell.length_a   1.000
_cell.length_b   1.000
_cell.length_c   1.000
_cell.angle_alpha   90.00
_cell.angle_beta   90.00
_cell.angle_gamma   90.00
#
_symmetry.space_group_name_H-M   'P 1'
#
loop_
_entity.id
_entity.type
_entity.pdbx_description
1 polymer ?
#
loop_
_entity_poly.entity_id
_entity_poly.type
_entity_poly.pdbx_seq_one_letter_code
_entity_poly.pdbx_strand_id
1 'polypeptide(L)'
;MSAQWSEEQTRMLIDERKNGNEEYHRTSIRNKRNFWEDIANEINRVNNTNYFTGEDCNKKFLALTRAYYVSNIIIEQLETLCLYLSRL
;
A
#
# COMPACT_ATOMS: atom_id res chain seq x y z
N MET A 1 2.26 12.21 -15.46
CA MET A 1 3.11 11.01 -15.49
C MET A 1 3.09 10.40 -14.10
N SER A 2 2.81 9.11 -13.95
CA SER A 2 2.95 8.44 -12.65
C SER A 2 4.42 8.42 -12.28
N ALA A 3 4.80 8.96 -11.13
CA ALA A 3 6.15 8.76 -10.60
C ALA A 3 6.43 7.26 -10.46
N GLN A 4 7.60 6.81 -10.90
CA GLN A 4 8.03 5.44 -10.70
C GLN A 4 8.46 5.28 -9.24
N TRP A 5 7.76 4.43 -8.50
CA TRP A 5 8.05 4.16 -7.09
C TRP A 5 9.24 3.21 -6.97
N SER A 6 10.27 3.60 -6.21
CA SER A 6 11.35 2.69 -5.83
C SER A 6 10.88 1.68 -4.77
N GLU A 7 11.68 0.64 -4.52
CA GLU A 7 11.39 -0.32 -3.47
C GLU A 7 11.46 0.34 -2.08
N GLU A 8 12.45 1.20 -1.84
CA GLU A 8 12.61 1.95 -0.59
C GLU A 8 11.41 2.87 -0.34
N GLN A 9 10.98 3.62 -1.35
CA GLN A 9 9.81 4.51 -1.25
C GLN A 9 8.52 3.70 -1.00
N THR A 10 8.40 2.53 -1.64
CA THR A 10 7.27 1.62 -1.41
C THR A 10 7.28 1.07 0.01
N ARG A 11 8.44 0.70 0.55
CA ARG A 11 8.59 0.21 1.93
C ARG A 11 8.24 1.31 2.94
N MET A 12 8.75 2.52 2.75
CA MET A 12 8.41 3.68 3.57
C MET A 12 6.90 3.94 3.60
N LEU A 13 6.22 3.92 2.44
CA LEU A 13 4.77 4.09 2.37
C LEU A 13 4.03 3.05 3.23
N ILE A 14 4.47 1.79 3.19
CA ILE A 14 3.85 0.71 3.96
C ILE A 14 4.10 0.91 5.45
N ASP A 15 5.32 1.27 5.86
CA ASP A 15 5.71 1.46 7.25
C ASP A 15 4.98 2.67 7.86
N GLU A 16 4.96 3.81 7.18
CA GLU A 16 4.21 5.00 7.61
C GLU A 16 2.71 4.69 7.73
N ARG A 17 2.14 4.00 6.74
CA ARG A 17 0.74 3.60 6.79
C ARG A 17 0.47 2.63 7.94
N LYS A 18 1.39 1.71 8.25
CA LYS A 18 1.27 0.76 9.36
C LYS A 18 1.33 1.50 10.71
N ASN A 19 2.27 2.41 10.87
CA ASN A 19 2.45 3.21 12.09
C ASN A 19 1.24 4.11 12.35
N GLY A 20 0.70 4.75 11.31
CA GLY A 20 -0.49 5.59 11.38
C GLY A 20 -1.82 4.84 11.32
N ASN A 21 -1.84 3.50 11.42
CA ASN A 21 -3.05 2.72 11.14
C ASN A 21 -4.21 3.04 12.09
N GLU A 22 -3.94 3.11 13.40
CA GLU A 22 -4.98 3.45 14.36
C GLU A 22 -5.55 4.85 14.13
N GLU A 23 -4.66 5.82 13.86
CA GLU A 23 -5.06 7.18 13.53
C GLU A 23 -5.95 7.19 12.29
N TYR A 24 -5.55 6.52 11.21
CA TYR A 24 -6.33 6.46 9.98
C TYR A 24 -7.76 5.95 10.19
N HIS A 25 -7.93 4.95 11.07
CA HIS A 25 -9.25 4.38 11.38
C HIS A 25 -10.07 5.25 12.33
N ARG A 26 -9.44 6.02 13.21
CA ARG A 26 -10.11 7.02 14.07
C ARG A 26 -10.45 8.30 13.31
N THR A 27 -9.70 8.63 12.26
CA THR A 27 -9.82 9.86 11.50
C THR A 27 -11.07 9.87 10.61
N SER A 28 -11.84 10.95 10.71
CA SER A 28 -13.02 11.16 9.86
C SER A 28 -12.66 11.19 8.37
N ILE A 29 -13.59 10.79 7.50
CA ILE A 29 -13.36 10.70 6.06
C ILE A 29 -12.80 12.01 5.47
N ARG A 30 -13.28 13.17 5.94
CA ARG A 30 -12.83 14.48 5.47
C ARG A 30 -11.35 14.75 5.78
N ASN A 31 -10.83 14.17 6.85
CA ASN A 31 -9.47 14.39 7.33
C ASN A 31 -8.48 13.34 6.84
N LYS A 32 -8.95 12.24 6.22
CA LYS A 32 -8.07 11.21 5.62
C LYS A 32 -7.19 11.74 4.49
N ARG A 33 -7.59 12.84 3.83
CA ARG A 33 -6.74 13.52 2.85
C ARG A 33 -5.46 14.03 3.50
N ASN A 34 -5.56 14.66 4.67
CA ASN A 34 -4.40 15.21 5.36
C ASN A 34 -3.46 14.10 5.83
N PHE A 35 -4.01 13.00 6.35
CA PHE A 35 -3.22 11.81 6.70
C PHE A 35 -2.34 11.34 5.53
N TRP A 36 -2.89 11.23 4.32
CA TRP A 36 -2.10 10.81 3.17
C TRP A 36 -1.11 11.89 2.72
N GLU A 37 -1.46 13.16 2.86
CA GLU A 37 -0.56 14.28 2.56
C GLU A 37 0.65 14.29 3.50
N ASP A 38 0.46 13.99 4.78
CA ASP A 38 1.54 13.91 5.77
C ASP A 38 2.53 12.79 5.41
N ILE A 39 2.03 11.62 4.99
CA ILE A 39 2.88 10.53 4.49
C ILE A 39 3.66 10.96 3.23
N ALA A 40 2.98 11.63 2.29
CA ALA A 40 3.64 12.10 1.07
C ALA A 40 4.76 13.11 1.38
N ASN A 41 4.50 14.04 2.30
CA ASN A 41 5.48 15.01 2.77
C ASN A 41 6.70 14.33 3.41
N GLU A 42 6.48 13.29 4.22
CA GLU A 42 7.59 12.56 4.85
C GLU A 42 8.44 11.79 3.84
N ILE A 43 7.82 11.09 2.88
CA ILE A 43 8.54 10.40 1.79
C ILE A 43 9.35 11.41 0.97
N ASN A 44 8.73 12.51 0.56
CA ASN A 44 9.40 13.58 -0.20
C ASN A 44 10.57 14.18 0.58
N ARG A 45 10.41 14.43 1.89
CA ARG A 45 11.44 14.97 2.78
C ARG A 45 12.65 14.05 2.87
N VAL A 46 12.45 12.76 3.13
CA VAL A 46 13.53 11.77 3.28
C VAL A 46 14.26 11.53 1.96
N ASN A 47 13.55 11.60 0.83
CA ASN A 47 14.12 11.35 -0.49
C ASN A 47 14.64 12.63 -1.19
N ASN A 48 14.49 13.80 -0.56
CA ASN A 48 14.81 15.11 -1.15
C ASN A 48 14.10 15.33 -2.51
N THR A 49 12.81 15.03 -2.57
CA THR A 49 11.96 15.20 -3.75
C THR A 49 10.70 16.02 -3.43
N ASN A 50 9.88 16.30 -4.44
CA ASN A 50 8.56 16.91 -4.30
C ASN A 50 7.52 16.23 -5.21
N TYR A 51 7.75 14.95 -5.52
CA TYR A 51 7.03 14.25 -6.58
C TYR A 51 5.72 13.62 -6.12
N PHE A 52 5.63 13.21 -4.86
CA PHE A 52 4.48 12.47 -4.37
C PHE A 52 3.46 13.42 -3.73
N THR A 53 2.19 13.20 -4.05
CA THR A 53 1.05 13.80 -3.33
C THR A 53 0.38 12.77 -2.42
N GLY A 54 -0.47 13.21 -1.49
CA GLY A 54 -1.28 12.29 -0.71
C GLY A 54 -2.19 11.41 -1.57
N GLU A 55 -2.68 11.91 -2.69
CA GLU A 55 -3.47 11.13 -3.63
C GLU A 55 -2.66 9.99 -4.27
N ASP A 56 -1.39 10.25 -4.64
CA ASP A 56 -0.49 9.23 -5.18
C ASP A 56 -0.19 8.14 -4.16
N CYS A 57 0.04 8.53 -2.90
CA CYS A 57 0.28 7.59 -1.80
C CYS A 57 -0.93 6.67 -1.57
N ASN A 58 -2.14 7.23 -1.52
CA ASN A 58 -3.36 6.46 -1.37
C ASN A 58 -3.58 5.50 -2.54
N LYS A 59 -3.42 5.97 -3.78
CA LYS A 59 -3.55 5.13 -4.99
C LYS A 59 -2.55 3.98 -4.99
N LYS A 60 -1.29 4.26 -4.67
CA LYS A 60 -0.24 3.24 -4.58
C LYS A 60 -0.56 2.21 -3.51
N PHE A 61 -0.97 2.64 -2.32
CA PHE A 61 -1.31 1.74 -1.22
C PHE A 61 -2.51 0.84 -1.55
N LEU A 62 -3.56 1.38 -2.18
CA LEU A 62 -4.70 0.60 -2.64
C LEU A 62 -4.29 -0.43 -3.72
N ALA A 63 -3.40 -0.05 -4.64
CA ALA A 63 -2.88 -0.97 -5.65
C ALA A 63 -2.08 -2.12 -5.01
N LEU A 64 -1.21 -1.82 -4.03
CA LEU A 64 -0.45 -2.82 -3.27
C LEU A 64 -1.39 -3.77 -2.51
N THR A 65 -2.40 -3.22 -1.85
CA THR A 65 -3.39 -4.00 -1.09
C THR A 65 -4.14 -4.96 -2.01
N ARG A 66 -4.60 -4.49 -3.17
CA ARG A 66 -5.27 -5.34 -4.17
C ARG A 66 -4.36 -6.43 -4.69
N ALA A 67 -3.11 -6.10 -5.03
CA ALA A 67 -2.13 -7.07 -5.49
C ALA A 67 -1.89 -8.18 -4.45
N TYR A 68 -1.74 -7.81 -3.17
CA TYR A 68 -1.60 -8.75 -2.07
C TYR A 68 -2.77 -9.72 -1.96
N TYR A 69 -4.01 -9.22 -1.96
CA TYR A 69 -5.19 -10.09 -1.88
C TYR A 69 -5.36 -11.00 -3.10
N VAL A 70 -5.08 -10.51 -4.31
CA VAL A 70 -5.12 -11.34 -5.52
C VAL A 70 -4.08 -12.45 -5.46
N SER A 71 -2.86 -12.14 -5.03
CA SER A 71 -1.81 -13.15 -4.85
C SER A 71 -2.19 -14.22 -3.82
N ASN A 72 -2.79 -13.83 -2.69
CA ASN A 72 -3.26 -14.79 -1.69
C ASN A 72 -4.35 -15.72 -2.23
N ILE A 73 -5.35 -15.18 -2.95
CA ILE A 73 -6.41 -15.99 -3.55
C ILE A 73 -5.82 -17.01 -4.53
N ILE A 74 -4.85 -16.60 -5.34
CA ILE A 74 -4.20 -17.50 -6.30
C ILE A 74 -3.42 -18.60 -5.56
N ILE A 75 -2.72 -18.28 -4.48
CA ILE A 75 -2.00 -19.26 -3.65
C ILE A 75 -2.98 -20.29 -3.07
N GLU A 76 -4.08 -19.86 -2.47
CA GLU A 76 -5.10 -20.76 -1.91
C GLU A 76 -5.71 -21.69 -2.98
N GLN A 77 -5.97 -21.16 -4.18
CA GLN A 77 -6.47 -21.96 -5.30
C GLN A 77 -5.44 -23.00 -5.78
N LEU A 78 -4.16 -22.62 -5.87
CA LEU A 78 -3.08 -23.53 -6.26
C LEU A 78 -2.89 -24.64 -5.23
N GLU A 79 -2.89 -24.32 -3.93
CA GLU A 79 -2.82 -25.31 -2.85
C GLU A 79 -4.00 -26.30 -2.92
N THR A 80 -5.21 -25.79 -3.17
CA THR A 80 -6.42 -26.61 -3.33
C THR A 80 -6.30 -27.56 -4.53
N LEU A 81 -5.80 -27.07 -5.67
CA LEU A 81 -5.58 -27.89 -6.87
C LEU A 81 -4.51 -28.95 -6.64
N CYS A 82 -3.40 -28.62 -5.97
CA CYS A 82 -2.37 -29.59 -5.59
C CYS A 82 -2.91 -30.69 -4.67
N LEU A 83 -3.76 -30.34 -3.69
CA LEU A 83 -4.43 -31.31 -2.82
C LEU A 83 -5.44 -32.20 -3.58
N TYR A 84 -6.12 -31.65 -4.58
CA TYR A 84 -7.02 -32.43 -5.43
C TYR A 84 -6.25 -33.42 -6.32
N LEU A 85 -5.19 -32.96 -6.99
CA LEU A 85 -4.39 -33.79 -7.89
C LEU A 85 -3.60 -34.88 -7.16
N SER A 86 -3.22 -34.67 -5.90
CA SER A 86 -2.53 -35.67 -5.07
C SER A 86 -3.44 -36.77 -4.51
N ARG A 87 -4.77 -36.63 -4.67
CA ARG A 87 -5.78 -37.64 -4.27
C ARG A 87 -6.29 -38.47 -5.46
N LEU A 88 -5.81 -38.19 -6.68
CA LEU A 88 -6.03 -38.99 -7.88
C LEU A 88 -4.91 -40.02 -8.04
#